data_AF-A0A662HE91-F1
#
_entry.id   AF-A0A662HE91-F1
#
_cell.length_a   1.000
_cell.length_b   1.000
_cell.length_c   1.000
_cell.angle_alpha   90.00
_cell.angle_beta   90.00
_cell.angle_gamma   90.00
#
_symmetry.space_group_name_H-M   'P 1'
#
loop_
_entity.id
_entity.type
_entity.pdbx_description
1 polymer ?
#
loop_
_entity_poly.entity_id
_entity_poly.type
_entity_poly.pdbx_seq_one_letter_code
_entity_poly.pdbx_strand_id
1 'polypeptide(L)'
;PNPDREALDYIYWLRSKTELLDINEEIMLRAGELKKSLRIALPHCYVIATAERVEARPLFKKLEREMKPVREELRKLGVLFLEDLSEVLLLR
;
A
#
# COMPACT_ATOMS: atom_id res chain seq x y z
N PRO A 1 30.32 -3.11 -7.41
CA PRO A 1 29.01 -2.85 -6.74
C PRO A 1 29.22 -2.55 -5.26
N ASN A 2 28.58 -1.49 -4.74
CA ASN A 2 28.55 -1.19 -3.31
C ASN A 2 27.07 -1.19 -2.89
N PRO A 3 26.57 -2.33 -2.34
CA PRO A 3 25.17 -2.49 -2.02
C PRO A 3 24.62 -1.43 -1.06
N ASP A 4 25.41 -1.02 -0.07
CA ASP A 4 24.98 -0.02 0.92
C ASP A 4 24.78 1.35 0.28
N ARG A 5 25.69 1.71 -0.64
CA ARG A 5 25.57 2.95 -1.41
C ARG A 5 24.34 2.92 -2.33
N GLU A 6 24.16 1.83 -3.06
CA GLU A 6 23.02 1.67 -3.98
C GLU A 6 21.68 1.72 -3.23
N ALA A 7 21.61 1.14 -2.03
CA ALA A 7 20.42 1.23 -1.17
C ALA A 7 20.13 2.67 -0.71
N LEU A 8 21.16 3.42 -0.31
CA LEU A 8 21.00 4.83 0.08
C LEU A 8 20.57 5.70 -1.10
N ASP A 9 21.19 5.52 -2.28
CA ASP A 9 20.83 6.25 -3.50
C ASP A 9 19.36 6.01 -3.86
N TYR A 10 18.87 4.78 -3.71
CA TYR A 10 17.45 4.45 -3.91
C TYR A 10 16.52 5.16 -2.91
N ILE A 11 16.85 5.16 -1.62
CA ILE A 11 16.06 5.86 -0.59
C ILE A 11 16.02 7.37 -0.87
N TYR A 12 17.15 7.99 -1.23
CA TYR A 12 17.20 9.41 -1.57
C TYR A 12 16.38 9.75 -2.82
N TRP A 13 16.45 8.89 -3.83
CA TRP A 13 15.61 9.05 -5.01
C TRP A 13 14.12 8.98 -4.65
N LEU A 14 13.69 8.00 -3.84
CA LEU A 14 12.29 7.90 -3.38
C LEU A 14 11.85 9.16 -2.63
N ARG A 15 12.65 9.66 -1.68
CA ARG A 15 12.37 10.90 -0.94
C ARG A 15 12.21 12.13 -1.83
N SER A 16 12.84 12.14 -3.02
CA SER A 16 12.66 13.22 -3.99
C SER A 16 11.33 13.16 -4.77
N LYS A 17 10.62 12.02 -4.73
CA LYS A 17 9.40 11.75 -5.48
C LYS A 17 8.16 11.64 -4.61
N THR A 18 8.32 11.46 -3.30
CA THR A 18 7.22 11.17 -2.38
C THR A 18 7.33 12.02 -1.12
N GLU A 19 6.19 12.44 -0.59
CA GLU A 19 6.09 12.97 0.76
C GLU A 19 6.23 11.83 1.79
N LEU A 20 7.01 12.08 2.84
CA LEU A 20 7.14 11.13 3.96
C LEU A 20 6.08 11.44 5.00
N LEU A 21 5.42 10.39 5.50
CA LEU A 21 4.44 10.48 6.57
C LEU A 21 4.94 9.69 7.79
N ASP A 22 4.79 10.30 8.95
CA ASP A 22 5.03 9.63 10.22
C ASP A 22 3.84 8.74 10.59
N ILE A 23 4.15 7.55 11.09
CA ILE A 23 3.14 6.63 11.61
C ILE A 23 2.77 7.07 13.03
N ASN A 24 1.52 7.48 13.23
CA ASN A 24 0.99 7.84 14.54
C ASN A 24 0.16 6.68 15.16
N GLU A 25 -0.28 6.85 16.40
CA GLU A 25 -1.07 5.85 17.12
C GLU A 25 -2.37 5.47 16.41
N GLU A 26 -3.05 6.44 15.81
CA GLU A 26 -4.28 6.22 15.04
C GLU A 26 -4.06 5.24 13.87
N ILE A 27 -3.00 5.44 13.09
CA ILE A 27 -2.61 4.55 11.99
C ILE A 27 -2.26 3.16 12.52
N MET A 28 -1.50 3.07 13.62
CA MET A 28 -1.09 1.79 14.21
C MET A 28 -2.30 0.97 14.68
N LEU A 29 -3.23 1.59 15.41
CA LEU A 29 -4.44 0.93 15.89
C LEU A 29 -5.31 0.49 14.72
N ARG A 30 -5.48 1.34 13.71
CA ARG A 30 -6.26 1.02 12.51
C ARG A 30 -5.64 -0.14 11.73
N ALA A 31 -4.32 -0.16 11.55
CA ALA A 31 -3.62 -1.27 10.90
C ALA A 31 -3.80 -2.59 11.66
N GLY A 32 -3.82 -2.55 13.01
CA GLY A 32 -4.11 -3.71 13.86
C GLY A 32 -5.51 -4.29 13.65
N GLU A 33 -6.53 -3.42 13.59
CA GLU A 33 -7.91 -3.84 13.33
C GLU A 33 -8.10 -4.39 11.92
N LEU A 34 -7.45 -3.80 10.92
CA LEU A 34 -7.39 -4.33 9.56
C LEU A 34 -6.70 -5.70 9.53
N LYS A 35 -5.59 -5.88 10.25
CA LYS A 35 -4.92 -7.19 10.34
C LYS A 35 -5.82 -8.26 10.95
N LYS A 36 -6.60 -7.92 11.98
CA LYS A 36 -7.54 -8.84 12.62
C LYS A 36 -8.66 -9.27 11.66
N SER A 37 -9.22 -8.34 10.91
CA SER A 37 -10.36 -8.56 10.01
C SER A 37 -9.97 -9.19 8.68
N LEU A 38 -8.96 -8.65 8.00
CA LEU A 38 -8.55 -9.08 6.65
C LEU A 38 -7.60 -10.27 6.64
N ARG A 39 -6.88 -10.50 7.76
CA ARG A 39 -5.87 -11.56 7.91
C ARG A 39 -4.68 -11.52 6.93
N ILE A 40 -4.54 -10.47 6.12
CA ILE A 40 -3.39 -10.22 5.22
C ILE A 40 -2.14 -9.72 5.96
N ALA A 41 -1.00 -9.55 5.28
CA ALA A 41 0.24 -9.06 5.86
C ALA A 41 0.07 -7.69 6.53
N LEU A 42 0.73 -7.49 7.67
CA LEU A 42 0.65 -6.24 8.43
C LEU A 42 1.12 -5.01 7.63
N PRO A 43 2.18 -5.06 6.80
CA PRO A 43 2.56 -3.93 5.95
C PRO A 43 1.43 -3.49 5.00
N HIS A 44 0.66 -4.42 4.44
CA HIS A 44 -0.49 -4.08 3.60
C HIS A 44 -1.58 -3.35 4.38
N CYS A 45 -1.80 -3.74 5.64
CA CYS A 45 -2.74 -3.07 6.54
C CYS A 45 -2.29 -1.63 6.86
N TYR A 46 -0.98 -1.39 7.01
CA TYR A 46 -0.43 -0.04 7.18
C TYR A 46 -0.65 0.82 5.94
N VAL A 47 -0.42 0.30 4.73
CA VAL A 47 -0.70 1.05 3.49
C VAL A 47 -2.17 1.48 3.43
N ILE A 48 -3.10 0.60 3.79
CA ILE A 48 -4.53 0.90 3.79
C ILE A 48 -4.88 1.93 4.87
N ALA A 49 -4.42 1.72 6.11
CA ALA A 49 -4.69 2.63 7.24
C ALA A 49 -4.12 4.04 6.99
N THR A 50 -2.91 4.13 6.45
CA THR A 50 -2.29 5.42 6.10
C THR A 50 -3.08 6.12 5.01
N ALA A 51 -3.50 5.40 3.96
CA ALA A 51 -4.29 5.98 2.88
C ALA A 51 -5.66 6.49 3.35
N GLU A 52 -6.36 5.73 4.20
CA GLU A 52 -7.59 6.20 4.87
C GLU A 52 -7.35 7.51 5.63
N ARG A 53 -6.23 7.60 6.38
CA ARG A 53 -5.88 8.76 7.21
C ARG A 53 -5.57 10.02 6.41
N VAL A 54 -5.06 9.88 5.20
CA VAL A 54 -4.73 11.02 4.31
C VAL A 54 -5.73 11.20 3.17
N GLU A 55 -6.91 10.57 3.28
CA GLU A 55 -8.00 10.64 2.29
C GLU A 55 -7.55 10.26 0.87
N ALA A 56 -6.60 9.33 0.77
CA ALA A 56 -6.07 8.82 -0.48
C ALA A 56 -6.58 7.40 -0.78
N ARG A 57 -6.26 6.89 -1.97
CA ARG A 57 -6.56 5.50 -2.36
C ARG A 57 -5.31 4.62 -2.18
N PRO A 58 -5.38 3.52 -1.40
CA PRO A 58 -4.29 2.57 -1.30
C PRO A 58 -4.03 1.92 -2.66
N LEU A 59 -2.77 1.89 -3.10
CA LEU A 59 -2.38 1.32 -4.39
C LEU A 59 -1.36 0.21 -4.20
N PHE A 60 -1.67 -0.97 -4.73
CA PHE A 60 -0.76 -2.10 -4.77
C PHE A 60 -0.37 -2.42 -6.21
N LYS A 61 0.79 -3.04 -6.40
CA LYS A 61 1.24 -3.44 -7.74
C LYS A 61 0.31 -4.49 -8.36
N LYS A 62 -0.10 -5.49 -7.57
CA LYS A 62 -0.91 -6.63 -8.00
C LYS A 62 -1.65 -7.26 -6.81
N LEU A 63 -2.68 -8.05 -7.10
CA LEU A 63 -3.44 -8.82 -6.12
C LEU A 63 -2.63 -10.03 -5.63
N GLU A 64 -2.24 -10.01 -4.37
CA GLU A 64 -1.49 -11.12 -3.77
C GLU A 64 -2.38 -12.31 -3.39
N ARG A 65 -1.77 -13.50 -3.24
CA ARG A 65 -2.50 -14.73 -2.90
C ARG A 65 -3.31 -14.58 -1.61
N GLU A 66 -2.76 -13.94 -0.60
CA GLU A 66 -3.43 -13.70 0.69
C GLU A 66 -4.60 -12.71 0.59
N MET A 67 -4.60 -11.84 -0.43
CA MET A 67 -5.65 -10.84 -0.64
C MET A 67 -6.87 -11.40 -1.37
N LYS A 68 -6.71 -12.50 -2.12
CA LYS A 68 -7.80 -13.10 -2.91
C LYS A 68 -9.08 -13.39 -2.11
N PRO A 69 -9.02 -13.96 -0.89
CA PRO A 69 -10.22 -14.26 -0.11
C PRO A 69 -10.97 -13.01 0.38
N VAL A 70 -10.31 -11.85 0.43
CA VAL A 70 -10.85 -10.58 0.96
C VAL A 70 -10.90 -9.49 -0.12
N ARG A 71 -10.90 -9.88 -1.41
CA ARG A 71 -10.84 -8.92 -2.54
C ARG A 71 -11.98 -7.91 -2.50
N GLU A 72 -13.19 -8.35 -2.15
CA GLU A 72 -14.35 -7.47 -2.09
C GLU A 72 -14.27 -6.47 -0.93
N GLU A 73 -13.76 -6.90 0.23
CA GLU A 73 -13.50 -6.03 1.37
C GLU A 73 -12.43 -4.98 1.02
N LEU A 74 -11.35 -5.39 0.35
CA LEU A 74 -10.32 -4.46 -0.14
C LEU A 74 -10.91 -3.44 -1.12
N ARG A 75 -11.80 -3.86 -2.02
CA ARG A 75 -12.52 -2.95 -2.94
C ARG A 75 -13.38 -1.94 -2.19
N LYS A 76 -14.08 -2.35 -1.13
CA LYS A 76 -14.88 -1.45 -0.27
C LYS A 76 -14.00 -0.44 0.48
N LEU A 77 -12.77 -0.82 0.82
CA LEU A 77 -11.75 0.05 1.41
C LEU A 77 -11.06 0.95 0.37
N GLY A 78 -11.50 0.95 -0.89
CA GLY A 78 -10.96 1.81 -1.95
C GLY A 78 -9.59 1.37 -2.48
N VAL A 79 -9.16 0.14 -2.19
CA VAL A 79 -7.90 -0.41 -2.68
C VAL A 79 -7.92 -0.57 -4.20
N LEU A 80 -6.83 -0.14 -4.84
CA LEU A 80 -6.59 -0.29 -6.26
C LEU A 80 -5.37 -1.20 -6.51
N PHE A 81 -5.38 -1.89 -7.65
CA PHE A 81 -4.24 -2.66 -8.13
C PHE A 81 -3.77 -2.09 -9.48
N LEU A 82 -2.46 -1.86 -9.63
CA LEU A 82 -1.90 -1.34 -10.88
C LEU A 82 -2.14 -2.27 -12.07
N GLU A 83 -2.14 -3.59 -11.86
CA GLU A 83 -2.43 -4.56 -12.92
C GLU A 83 -3.85 -4.37 -13.51
N ASP A 84 -4.83 -4.03 -12.67
CA ASP A 84 -6.21 -3.73 -13.12
C ASP A 84 -6.26 -2.41 -13.93
N LEU A 85 -5.39 -1.45 -13.63
CA LEU A 85 -5.35 -0.14 -14.31
C LEU A 85 -4.61 -0.21 -15.64
N SER A 86 -3.60 -1.07 -15.77
CA SER A 86 -2.85 -1.23 -17.02
C SER A 86 -3.72 -1.75 -18.16
N GLU A 87 -4.74 -2.57 -17.88
CA GLU A 87 -5.69 -3.03 -18.89
C GLU A 87 -6.59 -1.88 -19.39
N VAL A 88 -6.93 -0.92 -18.52
CA VAL A 88 -7.77 0.23 -18.88
C VAL A 88 -6.99 1.27 -19.68
N LEU A 89 -5.70 1.47 -19.39
CA LEU A 89 -4.83 2.39 -20.14
C LEU A 89 -4.42 1.85 -21.52
N LEU A 90 -4.42 0.52 -21.73
CA LEU A 90 -4.19 -0.10 -23.03
C LEU A 90 -5.42 -0.07 -23.96
N LEU A 91 -6.59 0.31 -23.44
CA LEU A 91 -7.85 0.46 -24.17
C LEU A 91 -8.18 1.93 -24.52
N ARG A 92 -7.23 2.84 -24.33
CA ARG A 92 -7.28 4.26 -24.76
C ARG A 92 -6.13 4.55 -25.71
#